data_AF-B3VLC1-F1
#
_entry.id   AF-B3VLC1-F1
#
_cell.length_a   1.000
_cell.length_b   1.000
_cell.length_c   1.000
_cell.angle_alpha   90.00
_cell.angle_beta   90.00
_cell.angle_gamma   90.00
#
_symmetry.space_group_name_H-M   'P 1'
#
loop_
_entity.id
_entity.type
_entity.pdbx_description
1 polymer ?
#
loop_
_entity_poly.entity_id
_entity_poly.type
_entity_poly.pdbx_seq_one_letter_code
_entity_poly.pdbx_strand_id
1 'polypeptide(L)'
;MAPNPCIVCAELTGKNVEEIKSQICRSKSEGADAVEIRLDLIHGFELDQLSSLIPSDIISVVSYRSKEVSEDLKLAALHKAVELGSDFVEVDYELAEKFFSKPLGGAKSKIIVASFNYESTPPVDELIALAAKLKETKADIVKIITAANDISDTAKIFKFLDTTKTPTISFALAARGEISRLLAPKFNSFLTYAYLDDKSGSAQELPTVYDAVHVYQIKRLTRQSKVFGVVGNPISQSRGYLLYNAGMIAKNFDGIYLPFLVDDVRLFFKTFNMPDLIAGTSVTAPHRQIAMDCIDEVDPAAKAIGAVSAILRRPDGTMIGYNMDWGAAIYAVEQGLLEHSGGKAEGKGPLEGVLLVLAGAGGAGRGLAYGVKEKGGYLLVADLDLDRAQEVATTFGGDVTSVKELTAPDAFEKTLKKFCGHLKKAPVLCHATPVGMKPHVDRTIFADVSALKGYSVVFDAVYNPAETRLQREAKSIGVTTVSGVEMFLREADEQFELFTGGIPAPSQVHRDVLLKNLSA
;
A
#
# COMPACT_ATOMS: atom_id res chain seq x y z
N MET A 1 7.75 -24.61 21.00
CA MET A 1 8.60 -23.41 21.22
C MET A 1 7.96 -22.29 20.45
N ALA A 2 7.73 -21.13 21.06
CA ALA A 2 7.37 -19.94 20.27
C ALA A 2 8.49 -19.72 19.25
N PRO A 3 8.20 -19.50 17.96
CA PRO A 3 9.24 -19.17 17.00
C PRO A 3 9.97 -17.91 17.50
N ASN A 4 11.30 -17.89 17.36
CA ASN A 4 12.06 -16.67 17.64
C ASN A 4 11.48 -15.52 16.79
N PRO A 5 11.35 -14.31 17.35
CA PRO A 5 10.90 -13.16 16.56
C PRO A 5 11.83 -12.96 15.36
N CYS A 6 11.24 -12.75 14.19
CA CYS A 6 11.97 -12.49 12.96
C CYS A 6 12.81 -11.22 13.11
N ILE A 7 14.10 -11.31 12.81
CA ILE A 7 15.06 -10.21 12.94
C ILE A 7 14.81 -9.19 11.82
N VAL A 8 14.70 -7.91 12.16
CA VAL A 8 14.69 -6.81 11.17
C VAL A 8 16.12 -6.32 10.96
N CYS A 9 16.68 -6.62 9.79
CA CYS A 9 18.05 -6.25 9.41
C CYS A 9 18.06 -5.01 8.51
N ALA A 10 18.81 -3.99 8.90
CA ALA A 10 19.05 -2.83 8.06
C ALA A 10 20.20 -3.12 7.08
N GLU A 11 19.92 -3.11 5.78
CA GLU A 11 20.96 -3.25 4.76
C GLU A 11 21.70 -1.92 4.57
N LEU A 12 23.00 -1.90 4.89
CA LEU A 12 23.81 -0.69 4.84
C LEU A 12 24.36 -0.47 3.43
N THR A 13 24.24 0.76 2.92
CA THR A 13 24.61 1.11 1.54
C THR A 13 25.66 2.23 1.45
N GLY A 14 26.27 2.58 2.57
CA GLY A 14 27.36 3.56 2.65
C GLY A 14 28.54 3.17 1.76
N LYS A 15 29.20 4.18 1.19
CA LYS A 15 30.30 4.03 0.22
C LYS A 15 31.68 4.05 0.86
N ASN A 16 31.76 4.38 2.15
CA ASN A 16 32.99 4.43 2.93
C ASN A 16 32.71 4.06 4.41
N VAL A 17 33.77 3.89 5.19
CA VAL A 17 33.70 3.47 6.60
C VAL A 17 32.89 4.44 7.47
N GLU A 18 33.01 5.75 7.24
CA GLU A 18 32.32 6.78 8.03
C GLU A 18 30.80 6.74 7.80
N GLU A 19 30.39 6.64 6.53
CA GLU A 19 28.98 6.47 6.16
C GLU A 19 28.38 5.21 6.76
N ILE A 20 29.10 4.08 6.69
CA ILE A 20 28.63 2.81 7.29
C ILE A 20 28.46 2.97 8.81
N LYS A 21 29.41 3.58 9.52
CA LYS A 21 29.29 3.84 10.97
C LYS A 21 28.09 4.73 11.30
N SER A 22 27.88 5.79 10.53
CA SER A 22 26.70 6.66 10.67
C SER A 22 25.40 5.88 10.46
N GLN A 23 25.36 5.02 9.44
CA GLN A 23 24.21 4.17 9.17
C GLN A 23 23.96 3.14 10.28
N ILE A 24 24.99 2.55 10.89
CA ILE A 24 24.84 1.66 12.06
C ILE A 24 24.15 2.38 13.21
N CYS A 25 24.56 3.61 13.54
CA CYS A 25 23.93 4.43 14.58
C CYS A 25 22.47 4.72 14.26
N ARG A 26 22.18 5.08 13.00
CA ARG A 26 20.82 5.36 12.54
C ARG A 26 19.92 4.11 12.62
N SER A 27 20.40 2.95 12.16
CA SER A 27 19.67 1.67 12.23
C SER A 27 19.20 1.34 13.64
N LYS A 28 20.05 1.55 14.65
CA LYS A 28 19.66 1.36 16.06
C LYS A 28 18.57 2.33 16.50
N SER A 29 18.70 3.61 16.12
CA SER A 29 17.73 4.65 16.50
C SER A 29 16.35 4.43 15.86
N GLU A 30 16.30 3.85 14.66
CA GLU A 30 15.06 3.45 13.97
C GLU A 30 14.57 2.05 14.38
N GLY A 31 15.27 1.38 15.30
CA GLY A 31 14.84 0.14 15.91
C GLY A 31 15.14 -1.13 15.10
N ALA A 32 16.15 -1.16 14.23
CA ALA A 32 16.64 -2.40 13.64
C ALA A 32 17.22 -3.35 14.71
N ASP A 33 17.09 -4.67 14.49
CA ASP A 33 17.69 -5.70 15.35
C ASP A 33 19.11 -6.06 14.90
N ALA A 34 19.37 -5.93 13.61
CA ALA A 34 20.63 -6.27 12.97
C ALA A 34 21.00 -5.25 11.88
N VAL A 35 22.27 -5.26 11.49
CA VAL A 35 22.78 -4.51 10.34
C VAL A 35 23.54 -5.43 9.40
N GLU A 36 23.35 -5.26 8.09
CA GLU A 36 24.16 -5.93 7.08
C GLU A 36 25.22 -4.98 6.51
N ILE A 37 26.48 -5.32 6.72
CA ILE A 37 27.63 -4.63 6.19
C ILE A 37 28.00 -5.27 4.83
N ARG A 38 27.63 -4.57 3.75
CA ARG A 38 27.95 -4.93 2.37
C ARG A 38 29.36 -4.47 1.99
N LEU A 39 30.35 -5.34 2.12
CA LEU A 39 31.74 -5.00 1.80
C LEU A 39 31.93 -4.60 0.33
N ASP A 40 31.11 -5.15 -0.57
CA ASP A 40 31.13 -4.81 -1.99
C ASP A 40 30.67 -3.39 -2.33
N LEU A 41 29.95 -2.71 -1.42
CA LEU A 41 29.47 -1.35 -1.63
C LEU A 41 30.46 -0.28 -1.14
N ILE A 42 31.48 -0.67 -0.38
CA ILE A 42 32.52 0.21 0.16
C ILE A 42 33.60 0.41 -0.92
N HIS A 43 33.79 1.65 -1.37
CA HIS A 43 34.77 1.98 -2.39
C HIS A 43 36.20 1.80 -1.85
N GLY A 44 37.01 1.01 -2.55
CA GLY A 44 38.40 0.75 -2.15
C GLY A 44 38.51 0.04 -0.80
N PHE A 45 37.60 -0.90 -0.51
CA PHE A 45 37.62 -1.68 0.71
C PHE A 45 38.95 -2.44 0.88
N GLU A 46 39.54 -2.32 2.08
CA GLU A 46 40.75 -3.02 2.50
C GLU A 46 40.47 -3.86 3.76
N LEU A 47 41.15 -5.01 3.91
CA LEU A 47 40.85 -5.98 4.98
C LEU A 47 41.05 -5.44 6.40
N ASP A 48 41.97 -4.49 6.58
CA ASP A 48 42.27 -3.87 7.87
C ASP A 48 41.12 -3.01 8.41
N GLN A 49 40.30 -2.45 7.50
CA GLN A 49 39.12 -1.65 7.83
C GLN A 49 38.03 -2.45 8.55
N LEU A 50 37.97 -3.77 8.35
CA LEU A 50 36.89 -4.64 8.83
C LEU A 50 36.74 -4.60 10.37
N SER A 51 37.86 -4.52 11.08
CA SER A 51 37.90 -4.40 12.55
C SER A 51 37.14 -3.18 13.08
N SER A 52 37.07 -2.11 12.29
CA SER A 52 36.39 -0.87 12.64
C SER A 52 34.93 -0.84 12.21
N LEU A 53 34.49 -1.80 11.39
CA LEU A 53 33.16 -1.88 10.81
C LEU A 53 32.22 -2.78 11.62
N ILE A 54 32.74 -3.84 12.25
CA ILE A 54 31.93 -4.80 13.01
C ILE A 54 31.51 -4.17 14.35
N PRO A 55 30.21 -3.88 14.56
CA PRO A 55 29.72 -3.30 15.80
C PRO A 55 29.69 -4.33 16.94
N SER A 56 29.77 -3.86 18.19
CA SER A 56 29.70 -4.71 19.39
C SER A 56 28.34 -4.70 20.10
N ASP A 57 27.43 -3.83 19.67
CA ASP A 57 26.19 -3.46 20.35
C ASP A 57 24.93 -3.56 19.46
N ILE A 58 25.06 -4.14 18.27
CA ILE A 58 23.96 -4.57 17.40
C ILE A 58 24.41 -5.81 16.63
N ILE A 59 23.48 -6.71 16.31
CA ILE A 59 23.78 -7.93 15.56
C ILE A 59 24.38 -7.57 14.19
N SER A 60 25.53 -8.14 13.86
CA SER A 60 26.19 -7.89 12.57
C SER A 60 26.03 -9.04 11.58
N VAL A 61 25.66 -8.73 10.35
CA VAL A 61 25.75 -9.61 9.19
C VAL A 61 26.82 -9.03 8.26
N VAL A 62 27.86 -9.79 7.94
CA VAL A 62 28.89 -9.37 6.97
C VAL A 62 28.74 -10.16 5.67
N SER A 63 28.68 -9.47 4.53
CA SER A 63 28.60 -10.11 3.21
C SER A 63 29.49 -9.40 2.18
N TYR A 64 29.91 -10.13 1.13
CA TYR A 64 30.78 -9.60 0.07
C TYR A 64 30.34 -10.10 -1.32
N ARG A 65 29.37 -9.42 -1.92
CA ARG A 65 28.62 -9.90 -3.11
C ARG A 65 29.11 -9.34 -4.46
N SER A 66 30.35 -8.86 -4.56
CA SER A 66 30.88 -8.25 -5.80
C SER A 66 31.20 -9.29 -6.86
N LYS A 67 30.87 -9.09 -8.14
CA LYS A 67 31.36 -9.96 -9.23
C LYS A 67 32.77 -9.60 -9.71
N GLU A 68 33.27 -8.44 -9.33
CA GLU A 68 34.53 -7.87 -9.84
C GLU A 68 35.74 -8.24 -8.97
N VAL A 69 35.49 -8.66 -7.73
CA VAL A 69 36.52 -9.01 -6.75
C VAL A 69 36.86 -10.50 -6.85
N SER A 70 38.15 -10.84 -6.71
CA SER A 70 38.62 -12.22 -6.74
C SER A 70 38.00 -13.06 -5.61
N GLU A 71 37.76 -14.34 -5.87
CA GLU A 71 37.22 -15.26 -4.87
C GLU A 71 38.11 -15.35 -3.62
N ASP A 72 39.43 -15.33 -3.80
CA ASP A 72 40.39 -15.38 -2.69
C ASP A 72 40.25 -14.18 -1.76
N LEU A 73 40.07 -12.97 -2.30
CA LEU A 73 39.88 -11.77 -1.47
C LEU A 73 38.55 -11.81 -0.73
N LYS A 74 37.47 -12.27 -1.38
CA LYS A 74 36.17 -12.47 -0.71
C LYS A 74 36.28 -13.45 0.44
N LEU A 75 36.84 -14.63 0.19
CA LEU A 75 37.01 -15.67 1.21
C LEU A 75 37.87 -15.17 2.37
N ALA A 76 38.97 -14.46 2.07
CA ALA A 76 39.81 -13.85 3.10
C ALA A 76 39.05 -12.84 3.97
N ALA A 77 38.23 -11.97 3.37
CA ALA A 77 37.41 -11.01 4.11
C ALA A 77 36.34 -11.69 4.98
N LEU A 78 35.67 -12.71 4.45
CA LEU A 78 34.63 -13.44 5.19
C LEU A 78 35.23 -14.27 6.33
N HIS A 79 36.38 -14.94 6.12
CA HIS A 79 37.12 -15.59 7.21
C HIS A 79 37.56 -14.56 8.26
N LYS A 80 38.02 -13.38 7.83
CA LYS A 80 38.39 -12.31 8.76
C LYS A 80 37.20 -11.80 9.58
N ALA A 81 36.01 -11.73 8.99
CA ALA A 81 34.78 -11.37 9.70
C ALA A 81 34.43 -12.39 10.80
N VAL A 82 34.64 -13.68 10.53
CA VAL A 82 34.48 -14.76 11.52
C VAL A 82 35.50 -14.61 12.66
N GLU A 83 36.78 -14.37 12.34
CA GLU A 83 37.83 -14.16 13.35
C GLU A 83 37.55 -12.96 14.26
N LEU A 84 37.01 -11.87 13.69
CA LEU A 84 36.66 -10.65 14.41
C LEU A 84 35.34 -10.77 15.19
N GLY A 85 34.63 -11.89 15.07
CA GLY A 85 33.45 -12.20 15.88
C GLY A 85 32.15 -11.58 15.39
N SER A 86 31.99 -11.34 14.08
CA SER A 86 30.68 -10.98 13.52
C SER A 86 29.63 -12.03 13.88
N ASP A 87 28.41 -11.64 14.25
CA ASP A 87 27.36 -12.60 14.63
C ASP A 87 27.00 -13.55 13.48
N PHE A 88 26.88 -12.98 12.27
CA PHE A 88 26.60 -13.70 11.04
C PHE A 88 27.59 -13.34 9.94
N VAL A 89 27.92 -14.32 9.12
CA VAL A 89 28.70 -14.15 7.89
C VAL A 89 27.96 -14.83 6.74
N GLU A 90 27.69 -14.08 5.68
CA GLU A 90 27.00 -14.56 4.49
C GLU A 90 27.98 -14.96 3.40
N VAL A 91 27.80 -16.19 2.90
CA VAL A 91 28.63 -16.81 1.88
C VAL A 91 27.74 -17.21 0.70
N ASP A 92 28.10 -16.79 -0.50
CA ASP A 92 27.44 -17.24 -1.72
C ASP A 92 27.58 -18.77 -1.86
N TYR A 93 26.51 -19.45 -2.27
CA TYR A 93 26.46 -20.92 -2.37
C TYR A 93 27.62 -21.49 -3.22
N GLU A 94 28.00 -20.80 -4.30
CA GLU A 94 29.10 -21.15 -5.19
C GLU A 94 30.46 -21.13 -4.48
N LEU A 95 30.61 -20.36 -3.41
CA LEU A 95 31.84 -20.24 -2.62
C LEU A 95 31.85 -21.11 -1.36
N ALA A 96 30.72 -21.74 -1.02
CA ALA A 96 30.54 -22.43 0.25
C ALA A 96 31.56 -23.57 0.45
N GLU A 97 31.79 -24.41 -0.57
CA GLU A 97 32.77 -25.50 -0.49
C GLU A 97 34.18 -25.00 -0.16
N LYS A 98 34.63 -23.95 -0.85
CA LYS A 98 35.94 -23.32 -0.61
C LYS A 98 35.99 -22.65 0.76
N PHE A 99 34.92 -21.98 1.18
CA PHE A 99 34.84 -21.32 2.48
C PHE A 99 35.00 -22.32 3.64
N PHE A 100 34.32 -23.46 3.57
CA PHE A 100 34.36 -24.50 4.61
C PHE A 100 35.55 -25.46 4.51
N SER A 101 36.41 -25.33 3.49
CA SER A 101 37.67 -26.08 3.39
C SER A 101 38.68 -25.70 4.48
N LYS A 102 38.58 -24.47 5.00
CA LYS A 102 39.39 -23.98 6.13
C LYS A 102 38.62 -24.11 7.45
N PRO A 103 39.24 -24.60 8.53
CA PRO A 103 38.60 -24.65 9.84
C PRO A 103 38.28 -23.23 10.36
N LEU A 104 37.05 -23.02 10.86
CA LEU A 104 36.60 -21.73 11.42
C LEU A 104 37.04 -21.49 12.88
N GLY A 105 37.95 -22.30 13.42
CA GLY A 105 38.66 -22.00 14.67
C GLY A 105 37.84 -21.89 15.96
N GLY A 106 36.66 -22.52 16.05
CA GLY A 106 35.80 -22.42 17.25
C GLY A 106 35.08 -21.06 17.41
N ALA A 107 35.05 -20.25 16.35
CA ALA A 107 34.34 -18.99 16.32
C ALA A 107 32.83 -19.16 16.57
N LYS A 108 32.21 -18.14 17.18
CA LYS A 108 30.78 -18.14 17.54
C LYS A 108 29.86 -17.71 16.39
N SER A 109 30.43 -17.19 15.29
CA SER A 109 29.70 -16.71 14.13
C SER A 109 28.88 -17.83 13.50
N LYS A 110 27.62 -17.53 13.15
CA LYS A 110 26.77 -18.42 12.37
C LYS A 110 26.91 -18.11 10.89
N ILE A 111 26.96 -19.15 10.06
CA ILE A 111 27.16 -18.99 8.62
C ILE A 111 25.82 -19.07 7.89
N ILE A 112 25.53 -17.99 7.14
CA ILE A 112 24.41 -17.92 6.20
C ILE A 112 24.96 -18.35 4.84
N VAL A 113 24.39 -19.39 4.24
CA VAL A 113 24.70 -19.73 2.84
C VAL A 113 23.57 -19.27 1.95
N ALA A 114 23.89 -18.45 0.94
CA ALA A 114 22.93 -17.69 0.17
C ALA A 114 22.89 -18.11 -1.31
N SER A 115 21.70 -18.15 -1.88
CA SER A 115 21.46 -18.29 -3.32
C SER A 115 20.49 -17.23 -3.80
N PHE A 116 20.77 -16.67 -4.98
CA PHE A 116 20.01 -15.57 -5.56
C PHE A 116 19.52 -15.93 -6.96
N ASN A 117 18.21 -15.82 -7.18
CA ASN A 117 17.59 -15.85 -8.50
C ASN A 117 16.98 -14.48 -8.78
N TYR A 118 17.62 -13.71 -9.64
CA TYR A 118 17.19 -12.34 -9.97
C TYR A 118 16.12 -12.30 -11.07
N GLU A 119 15.70 -13.44 -11.62
CA GLU A 119 14.81 -13.51 -12.79
C GLU A 119 13.38 -13.92 -12.42
N SER A 120 13.23 -14.85 -11.48
CA SER A 120 11.91 -15.41 -11.15
C SER A 120 11.88 -16.10 -9.79
N THR A 121 10.67 -16.52 -9.39
CA THR A 121 10.43 -17.38 -8.23
C THR A 121 10.07 -18.80 -8.68
N PRO A 122 10.99 -19.78 -8.51
CA PRO A 122 10.77 -21.18 -8.87
C PRO A 122 9.56 -21.83 -8.14
N PRO A 123 9.07 -22.98 -8.65
CA PRO A 123 8.12 -23.81 -7.92
C PRO A 123 8.61 -24.20 -6.51
N VAL A 124 7.66 -24.45 -5.60
CA VAL A 124 7.95 -24.73 -4.18
C VAL A 124 8.87 -25.94 -4.01
N ASP A 125 8.68 -27.01 -4.79
CA ASP A 125 9.52 -28.21 -4.72
C ASP A 125 10.98 -27.93 -5.12
N GLU A 126 11.21 -27.01 -6.05
CA GLU A 126 12.56 -26.58 -6.42
C GLU A 126 13.21 -25.72 -5.33
N LEU A 127 12.44 -24.85 -4.66
CA LEU A 127 12.91 -24.09 -3.50
C LEU A 127 13.30 -25.03 -2.34
N ILE A 128 12.50 -26.07 -2.08
CA ILE A 128 12.80 -27.11 -1.08
C ILE A 128 14.08 -27.86 -1.44
N ALA A 129 14.21 -28.30 -2.70
CA ALA A 129 15.41 -29.00 -3.17
C ALA A 129 16.66 -28.12 -3.07
N LEU A 130 16.54 -26.83 -3.41
CA LEU A 130 17.64 -25.86 -3.27
C LEU A 130 18.03 -25.67 -1.80
N ALA A 131 17.06 -25.53 -0.90
CA ALA A 131 17.32 -25.39 0.53
C ALA A 131 18.05 -26.62 1.11
N ALA A 132 17.73 -27.82 0.64
CA ALA A 132 18.44 -29.04 1.01
C ALA A 132 19.91 -29.01 0.58
N LYS A 133 20.19 -28.59 -0.67
CA LYS A 133 21.56 -28.41 -1.18
C LYS A 133 22.36 -27.39 -0.38
N LEU A 134 21.76 -26.22 -0.08
CA LEU A 134 22.42 -25.20 0.73
C LEU A 134 22.74 -25.72 2.13
N LYS A 135 21.85 -26.53 2.73
CA LYS A 135 22.08 -27.15 4.04
C LYS A 135 23.25 -28.15 4.04
N GLU A 136 23.44 -28.91 2.97
CA GLU A 136 24.55 -29.88 2.83
C GLU A 136 25.93 -29.21 2.91
N THR A 137 26.02 -27.90 2.67
CA THR A 137 27.27 -27.13 2.76
C THR A 137 27.76 -26.85 4.19
N LYS A 138 27.04 -27.31 5.24
CA LYS A 138 27.24 -26.96 6.67
C LYS A 138 26.71 -25.57 7.06
N ALA A 139 25.78 -25.01 6.29
CA ALA A 139 25.10 -23.76 6.63
C ALA A 139 24.34 -23.86 7.96
N ASP A 140 24.47 -22.85 8.82
CA ASP A 140 23.61 -22.70 10.01
C ASP A 140 22.23 -22.15 9.62
N ILE A 141 22.21 -21.28 8.60
CA ILE A 141 21.04 -20.61 8.06
C ILE A 141 21.08 -20.69 6.54
N VAL A 142 19.95 -21.01 5.92
CA VAL A 142 19.78 -21.00 4.46
C VAL A 142 19.16 -19.67 4.04
N LYS A 143 19.71 -19.00 3.00
CA LYS A 143 19.12 -17.80 2.40
C LYS A 143 18.81 -18.04 0.93
N ILE A 144 17.54 -17.92 0.54
CA ILE A 144 17.11 -18.06 -0.86
C ILE A 144 16.31 -16.84 -1.24
N ILE A 145 16.87 -16.02 -2.14
CA ILE A 145 16.25 -14.78 -2.61
C ILE A 145 15.85 -14.95 -4.07
N THR A 146 14.60 -14.66 -4.40
CA THR A 146 14.07 -14.75 -5.77
C THR A 146 13.63 -13.39 -6.30
N ALA A 147 13.05 -13.32 -7.50
CA ALA A 147 12.37 -12.14 -8.02
C ALA A 147 10.87 -12.43 -8.25
N ALA A 148 10.00 -11.48 -7.89
CA ALA A 148 8.57 -11.58 -8.14
C ALA A 148 8.21 -10.88 -9.46
N ASN A 149 7.70 -11.66 -10.42
CA ASN A 149 7.14 -11.13 -11.67
C ASN A 149 5.65 -10.85 -11.53
N ASP A 150 4.98 -11.56 -10.62
CA ASP A 150 3.61 -11.33 -10.17
C ASP A 150 3.55 -11.44 -8.63
N ILE A 151 2.61 -10.77 -7.98
CA ILE A 151 2.45 -10.86 -6.52
C ILE A 151 2.18 -12.29 -6.04
N SER A 152 1.58 -13.16 -6.88
CA SER A 152 1.36 -14.58 -6.59
C SER A 152 2.64 -15.37 -6.36
N ASP A 153 3.80 -14.89 -6.84
CA ASP A 153 5.10 -15.49 -6.56
C ASP A 153 5.41 -15.51 -5.06
N THR A 154 4.95 -14.51 -4.31
CA THR A 154 5.15 -14.45 -2.85
C THR A 154 4.45 -15.60 -2.12
N ALA A 155 3.34 -16.13 -2.66
CA ALA A 155 2.67 -17.30 -2.09
C ALA A 155 3.55 -18.56 -2.17
N LYS A 156 4.42 -18.67 -3.18
CA LYS A 156 5.40 -19.77 -3.28
C LYS A 156 6.43 -19.65 -2.16
N ILE A 157 6.90 -18.43 -1.86
CA ILE A 157 7.83 -18.15 -0.76
C ILE A 157 7.20 -18.49 0.59
N PHE A 158 5.96 -18.07 0.83
CA PHE A 158 5.25 -18.37 2.08
C PHE A 158 5.08 -19.88 2.30
N LYS A 159 4.61 -20.59 1.26
CA LYS A 159 4.48 -22.05 1.30
C LYS A 159 5.83 -22.72 1.54
N PHE A 160 6.88 -22.27 0.86
CA PHE A 160 8.24 -22.76 1.07
C PHE A 160 8.68 -22.58 2.53
N LEU A 161 8.57 -21.37 3.09
CA LEU A 161 8.96 -21.06 4.47
C LEU A 161 8.22 -21.93 5.51
N ASP A 162 6.94 -22.22 5.29
CA ASP A 162 6.15 -23.11 6.16
C ASP A 162 6.65 -24.57 6.15
N THR A 163 7.36 -25.01 5.10
CA THR A 163 7.97 -26.35 5.05
C THR A 163 9.33 -26.43 5.74
N THR A 164 9.96 -25.29 6.03
CA THR A 164 11.35 -25.26 6.51
C THR A 164 11.48 -25.69 7.98
N LYS A 165 12.52 -26.49 8.26
CA LYS A 165 12.90 -26.91 9.62
C LYS A 165 14.23 -26.31 10.09
N THR A 166 15.04 -25.86 9.13
CA THR A 166 16.28 -25.13 9.38
C THR A 166 15.94 -23.63 9.38
N PRO A 167 16.59 -22.81 10.23
CA PRO A 167 16.54 -21.36 10.09
C PRO A 167 16.72 -20.94 8.62
N THR A 168 15.72 -20.29 8.05
CA THR A 168 15.68 -19.94 6.62
C THR A 168 15.30 -18.49 6.44
N ILE A 169 15.99 -17.79 5.55
CA ILE A 169 15.69 -16.44 5.10
C ILE A 169 15.20 -16.56 3.66
N SER A 170 13.99 -16.12 3.37
CA SER A 170 13.50 -16.09 1.98
C SER A 170 12.48 -15.00 1.75
N PHE A 171 12.63 -14.33 0.62
CA PHE A 171 11.73 -13.29 0.12
C PHE A 171 11.97 -13.11 -1.39
N ALA A 172 11.02 -12.47 -2.06
CA ALA A 172 11.13 -12.08 -3.45
C ALA A 172 11.50 -10.59 -3.58
N LEU A 173 12.34 -10.29 -4.57
CA LEU A 173 12.71 -8.94 -4.99
C LEU A 173 11.61 -8.31 -5.87
N ALA A 174 11.81 -7.03 -6.19
CA ALA A 174 10.91 -6.15 -6.93
C ALA A 174 9.65 -5.73 -6.15
N ALA A 175 8.95 -4.70 -6.64
CA ALA A 175 7.73 -4.13 -6.06
C ALA A 175 6.67 -5.20 -5.69
N ARG A 176 6.50 -6.19 -6.56
CA ARG A 176 5.53 -7.29 -6.38
C ARG A 176 5.93 -8.28 -5.29
N GLY A 177 7.20 -8.28 -4.89
CA GLY A 177 7.75 -9.13 -3.84
C GLY A 177 7.66 -8.53 -2.44
N GLU A 178 7.32 -7.26 -2.30
CA GLU A 178 7.41 -6.48 -1.05
C GLU A 178 6.73 -7.19 0.14
N ILE A 179 5.52 -7.73 -0.07
CA ILE A 179 4.77 -8.38 1.00
C ILE A 179 5.47 -9.62 1.58
N SER A 180 6.37 -10.27 0.81
CA SER A 180 7.15 -11.39 1.32
C SER A 180 8.13 -10.99 2.42
N ARG A 181 8.54 -9.72 2.46
CA ARG A 181 9.41 -9.16 3.50
C ARG A 181 8.62 -8.69 4.72
N LEU A 182 7.48 -8.04 4.50
CA LEU A 182 6.63 -7.49 5.56
C LEU A 182 5.92 -8.61 6.33
N LEU A 183 5.57 -9.71 5.67
CA LEU A 183 4.95 -10.88 6.30
C LEU A 183 5.95 -11.95 6.76
N ALA A 184 7.26 -11.70 6.62
CA ALA A 184 8.31 -12.61 7.07
C ALA A 184 8.12 -13.12 8.52
N PRO A 185 7.72 -12.29 9.51
CA PRO A 185 7.49 -12.77 10.88
C PRO A 185 6.27 -13.70 11.03
N LYS A 186 5.27 -13.58 10.14
CA LYS A 186 4.12 -14.50 10.08
C LYS A 186 4.53 -15.86 9.49
N PHE A 187 5.57 -15.91 8.64
CA PHE A 187 5.96 -17.08 7.87
C PHE A 187 7.40 -17.54 8.15
N ASN A 188 7.70 -18.04 9.35
CA ASN A 188 8.95 -18.75 9.75
C ASN A 188 10.30 -18.18 9.29
N SER A 189 10.35 -16.99 8.69
CA SER A 189 11.58 -16.43 8.17
C SER A 189 12.43 -16.01 9.34
N PHE A 190 13.69 -16.42 9.33
CA PHE A 190 14.65 -16.12 10.39
C PHE A 190 14.90 -14.61 10.50
N LEU A 191 14.97 -13.93 9.36
CA LEU A 191 15.33 -12.51 9.24
C LEU A 191 14.65 -11.92 8.00
N THR A 192 14.37 -10.62 8.04
CA THR A 192 13.95 -9.81 6.88
C THR A 192 14.83 -8.58 6.75
N TYR A 193 14.84 -7.96 5.57
CA TYR A 193 15.69 -6.81 5.27
C TYR A 193 14.87 -5.57 4.93
N ALA A 194 15.35 -4.41 5.37
CA ALA A 194 14.83 -3.09 5.10
C ALA A 194 15.98 -2.09 4.80
N TYR A 195 15.70 -1.02 4.06
CA TYR A 195 16.68 0.07 3.84
C TYR A 195 16.51 1.18 4.87
N LEU A 196 17.57 1.96 5.10
CA LEU A 196 17.47 3.19 5.89
C LEU A 196 16.76 4.31 5.11
N ASP A 197 17.04 4.41 3.81
CA ASP A 197 16.49 5.45 2.95
C ASP A 197 15.40 4.87 2.05
N ASP A 198 14.36 5.67 1.79
CA ASP A 198 13.35 5.33 0.79
C ASP A 198 14.01 5.28 -0.59
N LYS A 199 13.91 4.11 -1.22
CA LYS A 199 14.38 3.87 -2.59
C LYS A 199 13.23 3.58 -3.54
N SER A 200 12.06 4.15 -3.28
CA SER A 200 10.91 4.11 -4.18
C SER A 200 11.31 4.47 -5.62
N GLY A 201 10.95 3.63 -6.59
CA GLY A 201 11.36 3.79 -8.00
C GLY A 201 12.75 3.21 -8.35
N SER A 202 13.43 2.54 -7.42
CA SER A 202 14.63 1.73 -7.71
C SER A 202 14.27 0.27 -8.02
N ALA A 203 15.22 -0.48 -8.60
CA ALA A 203 15.04 -1.91 -8.89
C ALA A 203 14.82 -2.79 -7.62
N GLN A 204 15.07 -2.25 -6.42
CA GLN A 204 14.98 -2.92 -5.13
C GLN A 204 14.10 -2.08 -4.19
N GLU A 205 12.79 -2.07 -4.44
CA GLU A 205 11.84 -1.45 -3.52
C GLU A 205 11.81 -2.27 -2.21
N LEU A 206 12.51 -1.78 -1.19
CA LEU A 206 12.40 -2.27 0.19
C LEU A 206 11.59 -1.28 1.02
N PRO A 207 10.81 -1.76 2.00
CA PRO A 207 10.33 -0.89 3.05
C PRO A 207 11.52 -0.28 3.79
N THR A 208 11.33 0.93 4.32
CA THR A 208 12.34 1.52 5.21
C THR A 208 12.35 0.79 6.55
N VAL A 209 13.47 0.84 7.30
CA VAL A 209 13.54 0.33 8.68
C VAL A 209 12.47 0.99 9.53
N TYR A 210 12.34 2.32 9.42
CA TYR A 210 11.30 3.08 10.09
C TYR A 210 9.89 2.55 9.77
N ASP A 211 9.54 2.35 8.50
CA ASP A 211 8.22 1.85 8.12
C ASP A 211 7.99 0.43 8.62
N ALA A 212 8.95 -0.47 8.44
CA ALA A 212 8.87 -1.85 8.90
C ALA A 212 8.62 -1.93 10.42
N VAL A 213 9.32 -1.09 11.20
CA VAL A 213 9.28 -1.11 12.67
C VAL A 213 8.12 -0.30 13.25
N HIS A 214 7.81 0.87 12.69
CA HIS A 214 6.88 1.83 13.31
C HIS A 214 5.55 1.96 12.59
N VAL A 215 5.51 1.77 11.26
CA VAL A 215 4.26 1.80 10.47
C VAL A 215 3.63 0.42 10.45
N TYR A 216 4.32 -0.57 9.89
CA TYR A 216 3.82 -1.95 9.76
C TYR A 216 3.97 -2.77 11.04
N GLN A 217 4.82 -2.32 11.97
CA GLN A 217 5.13 -2.98 13.25
C GLN A 217 5.36 -4.49 13.11
N ILE A 218 6.15 -4.88 12.11
CA ILE A 218 6.30 -6.29 11.74
C ILE A 218 6.82 -7.15 12.90
N LYS A 219 7.55 -6.54 13.85
CA LYS A 219 8.03 -7.19 15.08
C LYS A 219 6.92 -7.67 16.02
N ARG A 220 5.70 -7.15 15.91
CA ARG A 220 4.54 -7.57 16.70
C ARG A 220 3.77 -8.72 16.05
N LEU A 221 4.04 -9.02 14.79
CA LEU A 221 3.28 -10.02 14.05
C LEU A 221 3.57 -11.41 14.59
N THR A 222 2.49 -12.17 14.69
CA THR A 222 2.47 -13.58 15.04
C THR A 222 1.98 -14.39 13.85
N ARG A 223 2.01 -15.72 13.97
CA ARG A 223 1.36 -16.60 12.98
C ARG A 223 -0.15 -16.34 12.89
N GLN A 224 -0.77 -15.87 13.96
CA GLN A 224 -2.20 -15.64 14.08
C GLN A 224 -2.63 -14.24 13.61
N SER A 225 -1.70 -13.30 13.44
CA SER A 225 -2.01 -11.94 12.98
C SER A 225 -2.78 -11.97 11.67
N LYS A 226 -3.87 -11.21 11.62
CA LYS A 226 -4.71 -11.10 10.43
C LYS A 226 -4.09 -10.14 9.41
N VAL A 227 -4.02 -10.54 8.15
CA VAL A 227 -3.53 -9.65 7.08
C VAL A 227 -4.71 -9.01 6.38
N PHE A 228 -4.62 -7.69 6.25
CA PHE A 228 -5.50 -6.85 5.45
C PHE A 228 -4.68 -6.12 4.41
N GLY A 229 -5.35 -5.47 3.47
CA GLY A 229 -4.63 -4.60 2.56
C GLY A 229 -5.49 -3.97 1.50
N VAL A 230 -4.84 -3.26 0.58
CA VAL A 230 -5.47 -2.62 -0.57
C VAL A 230 -4.96 -3.24 -1.85
N VAL A 231 -5.85 -3.69 -2.73
CA VAL A 231 -5.48 -4.19 -4.06
C VAL A 231 -5.62 -3.09 -5.12
N GLY A 232 -4.59 -2.90 -5.95
CA GLY A 232 -4.61 -1.90 -7.02
C GLY A 232 -3.36 -1.91 -7.89
N ASN A 233 -3.42 -1.19 -9.01
CA ASN A 233 -2.27 -0.93 -9.87
C ASN A 233 -2.49 0.38 -10.68
N PRO A 234 -1.76 1.48 -10.39
CA PRO A 234 -0.67 1.59 -9.41
C PRO A 234 -1.17 1.59 -7.96
N ILE A 235 -0.32 1.15 -7.03
CA ILE A 235 -0.65 1.13 -5.59
C ILE A 235 0.07 2.21 -4.76
N SER A 236 1.14 2.80 -5.31
CA SER A 236 2.04 3.74 -4.61
C SER A 236 1.36 5.04 -4.13
N GLN A 237 0.23 5.40 -4.72
CA GLN A 237 -0.56 6.56 -4.32
C GLN A 237 -1.46 6.29 -3.12
N SER A 238 -1.69 5.03 -2.76
CA SER A 238 -2.52 4.69 -1.62
C SER A 238 -1.87 5.17 -0.32
N ARG A 239 -2.69 5.74 0.56
CA ARG A 239 -2.28 6.13 1.92
C ARG A 239 -3.00 5.36 3.01
N GLY A 240 -3.91 4.44 2.63
CA GLY A 240 -4.71 3.66 3.57
C GLY A 240 -3.85 2.89 4.58
N TYR A 241 -2.74 2.28 4.14
CA TYR A 241 -1.87 1.50 5.02
C TYR A 241 -1.35 2.30 6.23
N LEU A 242 -1.15 3.62 6.10
CA LEU A 242 -0.75 4.46 7.22
C LEU A 242 -1.86 4.54 8.27
N LEU A 243 -3.11 4.76 7.82
CA LEU A 243 -4.28 4.91 8.68
C LEU A 243 -4.61 3.58 9.36
N TYR A 244 -4.77 2.50 8.57
CA TYR A 244 -5.18 1.20 9.11
C TYR A 244 -4.17 0.65 10.10
N ASN A 245 -2.86 0.70 9.81
CA ASN A 245 -1.87 0.22 10.77
C ASN A 245 -1.85 1.11 12.02
N ALA A 246 -1.88 2.44 11.90
CA ALA A 246 -2.00 3.33 13.06
C ALA A 246 -3.25 3.04 13.90
N GLY A 247 -4.38 2.74 13.25
CA GLY A 247 -5.62 2.36 13.90
C GLY A 247 -5.53 1.02 14.63
N MET A 248 -4.92 0.01 14.00
CA MET A 248 -4.69 -1.30 14.62
C MET A 248 -3.79 -1.19 15.85
N ILE A 249 -2.78 -0.32 15.79
CA ILE A 249 -1.91 -0.01 16.93
C ILE A 249 -2.70 0.63 18.05
N ALA A 250 -3.46 1.69 17.74
CA ALA A 250 -4.25 2.43 18.72
C ALA A 250 -5.32 1.57 19.41
N LYS A 251 -5.84 0.55 18.71
CA LYS A 251 -6.85 -0.38 19.22
C LYS A 251 -6.28 -1.71 19.74
N ASN A 252 -4.96 -1.87 19.73
CA ASN A 252 -4.28 -3.12 20.08
C ASN A 252 -4.85 -4.34 19.34
N PHE A 253 -5.14 -4.17 18.05
CA PHE A 253 -5.66 -5.21 17.18
C PHE A 253 -4.49 -5.99 16.54
N ASP A 254 -4.54 -7.33 16.60
CA ASP A 254 -3.52 -8.20 16.02
C ASP A 254 -3.70 -8.35 14.51
N GLY A 255 -3.23 -7.35 13.77
CA GLY A 255 -3.25 -7.35 12.32
C GLY A 255 -2.26 -6.39 11.69
N ILE A 256 -2.16 -6.51 10.38
CA ILE A 256 -1.34 -5.65 9.52
C ILE A 256 -2.14 -5.30 8.28
N TYR A 257 -1.98 -4.08 7.78
CA TYR A 257 -2.58 -3.63 6.53
C TYR A 257 -1.49 -3.32 5.50
N LEU A 258 -1.55 -3.95 4.32
CA LEU A 258 -0.51 -3.90 3.29
C LEU A 258 -0.98 -3.31 1.96
N PRO A 259 -0.12 -2.59 1.21
CA PRO A 259 -0.35 -2.35 -0.20
C PRO A 259 -0.10 -3.63 -1.00
N PHE A 260 -1.09 -4.07 -1.78
CA PHE A 260 -0.96 -5.18 -2.72
C PHE A 260 -0.92 -4.63 -4.15
N LEU A 261 0.27 -4.65 -4.76
CA LEU A 261 0.44 -4.35 -6.18
C LEU A 261 -0.03 -5.56 -7.01
N VAL A 262 -1.23 -5.45 -7.58
CA VAL A 262 -1.92 -6.59 -8.23
C VAL A 262 -2.16 -6.29 -9.70
N ASP A 263 -1.69 -7.16 -10.59
CA ASP A 263 -1.96 -7.06 -12.03
C ASP A 263 -3.28 -7.75 -12.40
N ASP A 264 -3.47 -8.99 -11.94
CA ASP A 264 -4.71 -9.76 -12.13
C ASP A 264 -5.36 -10.08 -10.77
N VAL A 265 -6.47 -9.39 -10.49
CA VAL A 265 -7.22 -9.54 -9.25
C VAL A 265 -7.85 -10.93 -9.09
N ARG A 266 -8.21 -11.61 -10.19
CA ARG A 266 -8.76 -12.97 -10.15
C ARG A 266 -7.67 -13.96 -9.75
N LEU A 267 -6.47 -13.82 -10.33
CA LEU A 267 -5.31 -14.62 -9.94
C LEU A 267 -4.91 -14.38 -8.49
N PHE A 268 -4.96 -13.13 -8.02
CA PHE A 268 -4.68 -12.76 -6.63
C PHE A 268 -5.61 -13.50 -5.66
N PHE A 269 -6.94 -13.36 -5.80
CA PHE A 269 -7.87 -14.01 -4.88
C PHE A 269 -7.86 -15.54 -4.99
N LYS A 270 -7.56 -16.10 -6.18
CA LYS A 270 -7.34 -17.54 -6.35
C LYS A 270 -6.09 -18.02 -5.62
N THR A 271 -5.00 -17.25 -5.68
CA THR A 271 -3.72 -17.61 -5.06
C THR A 271 -3.76 -17.49 -3.55
N PHE A 272 -4.31 -16.39 -3.04
CA PHE A 272 -4.42 -16.09 -1.62
C PHE A 272 -5.80 -16.48 -1.08
N ASN A 273 -6.23 -17.71 -1.40
CA ASN A 273 -7.54 -18.24 -1.01
C ASN A 273 -7.59 -18.84 0.40
N MET A 274 -6.45 -18.90 1.11
CA MET A 274 -6.38 -19.42 2.48
C MET A 274 -7.12 -18.47 3.43
N PRO A 275 -8.17 -18.92 4.16
CA PRO A 275 -9.00 -18.06 5.00
C PRO A 275 -8.22 -17.26 6.05
N ASP A 276 -7.16 -17.86 6.60
CA ASP A 276 -6.37 -17.28 7.70
C ASP A 276 -5.23 -16.37 7.23
N LEU A 277 -5.06 -16.18 5.91
CA LEU A 277 -4.05 -15.29 5.37
C LEU A 277 -4.62 -13.89 5.20
N ILE A 278 -5.49 -13.67 4.21
CA ILE A 278 -6.05 -12.35 3.89
C ILE A 278 -7.51 -12.29 4.37
N ALA A 279 -7.72 -11.57 5.47
CA ALA A 279 -9.02 -11.45 6.15
C ALA A 279 -9.91 -10.36 5.54
N GLY A 280 -9.33 -9.35 4.90
CA GLY A 280 -10.10 -8.32 4.20
C GLY A 280 -9.24 -7.47 3.29
N THR A 281 -9.82 -6.97 2.21
CA THR A 281 -9.14 -6.13 1.23
C THR A 281 -9.98 -4.92 0.86
N SER A 282 -9.37 -3.74 0.88
CA SER A 282 -9.89 -2.61 0.12
C SER A 282 -9.54 -2.81 -1.35
N VAL A 283 -10.38 -2.33 -2.25
CA VAL A 283 -10.22 -2.48 -3.69
C VAL A 283 -10.18 -1.10 -4.31
N THR A 284 -9.08 -0.77 -5.00
CA THR A 284 -8.97 0.49 -5.75
C THR A 284 -8.83 0.24 -7.24
N ALA A 285 -8.69 1.32 -8.02
CA ALA A 285 -8.55 1.24 -9.46
C ALA A 285 -7.36 0.33 -9.87
N PRO A 286 -7.48 -0.44 -10.96
CA PRO A 286 -8.64 -0.59 -11.85
C PRO A 286 -9.61 -1.73 -11.42
N HIS A 287 -9.42 -2.33 -10.25
CA HIS A 287 -9.98 -3.64 -9.91
C HIS A 287 -11.41 -3.64 -9.35
N ARG A 288 -11.98 -2.46 -9.04
CA ARG A 288 -13.29 -2.34 -8.34
C ARG A 288 -14.45 -3.10 -9.01
N GLN A 289 -14.46 -3.18 -10.34
CA GLN A 289 -15.50 -3.92 -11.08
C GLN A 289 -15.10 -5.40 -11.27
N ILE A 290 -13.86 -5.65 -11.68
CA ILE A 290 -13.35 -7.01 -11.97
C ILE A 290 -13.36 -7.89 -10.72
N ALA A 291 -13.11 -7.30 -9.54
CA ALA A 291 -13.13 -8.02 -8.28
C ALA A 291 -14.50 -8.62 -7.95
N MET A 292 -15.60 -8.11 -8.51
CA MET A 292 -16.93 -8.68 -8.30
C MET A 292 -17.05 -10.14 -8.77
N ASP A 293 -16.29 -10.53 -9.80
CA ASP A 293 -16.26 -11.91 -10.30
C ASP A 293 -15.64 -12.90 -9.30
N CYS A 294 -14.97 -12.39 -8.26
CA CYS A 294 -14.29 -13.18 -7.26
C CYS A 294 -15.10 -13.33 -5.96
N ILE A 295 -16.28 -12.73 -5.87
CA ILE A 295 -17.01 -12.56 -4.60
C ILE A 295 -18.21 -13.51 -4.53
N ASP A 296 -18.43 -14.09 -3.36
CA ASP A 296 -19.52 -15.04 -3.13
C ASP A 296 -20.84 -14.33 -2.81
N GLU A 297 -20.80 -13.31 -1.94
CA GLU A 297 -21.95 -12.48 -1.56
C GLU A 297 -21.67 -11.00 -1.83
N VAL A 298 -22.61 -10.28 -2.44
CA VAL A 298 -22.45 -8.84 -2.71
C VAL A 298 -23.54 -8.06 -2.00
N ASP A 299 -23.14 -7.06 -1.22
CA ASP A 299 -24.05 -6.11 -0.57
C ASP A 299 -24.99 -5.45 -1.61
N PRO A 300 -26.28 -5.21 -1.28
CA PRO A 300 -27.23 -4.64 -2.23
C PRO A 300 -26.79 -3.33 -2.88
N ALA A 301 -26.14 -2.43 -2.14
CA ALA A 301 -25.64 -1.17 -2.68
C ALA A 301 -24.46 -1.43 -3.63
N ALA A 302 -23.50 -2.27 -3.24
CA ALA A 302 -22.38 -2.63 -4.09
C ALA A 302 -22.84 -3.31 -5.41
N LYS A 303 -23.86 -4.16 -5.34
CA LYS A 303 -24.47 -4.81 -6.50
C LYS A 303 -25.16 -3.80 -7.42
N ALA A 304 -25.89 -2.84 -6.86
CA ALA A 304 -26.55 -1.78 -7.64
C ALA A 304 -25.55 -0.83 -8.30
N ILE A 305 -24.45 -0.52 -7.60
CA ILE A 305 -23.36 0.31 -8.14
C ILE A 305 -22.61 -0.42 -9.26
N GLY A 306 -22.48 -1.75 -9.15
CA GLY A 306 -21.68 -2.56 -10.04
C GLY A 306 -20.18 -2.41 -9.80
N ALA A 307 -19.80 -2.13 -8.54
CA ALA A 307 -18.40 -2.05 -8.12
C ALA A 307 -18.27 -2.26 -6.61
N VAL A 308 -17.18 -2.88 -6.18
CA VAL A 308 -16.81 -3.05 -4.76
C VAL A 308 -15.60 -2.19 -4.40
N SER A 309 -15.60 -1.69 -3.16
CA SER A 309 -14.47 -0.97 -2.57
C SER A 309 -13.85 -1.69 -1.37
N ALA A 310 -14.58 -2.64 -0.79
CA ALA A 310 -14.11 -3.46 0.33
C ALA A 310 -14.61 -4.89 0.18
N ILE A 311 -13.76 -5.86 0.51
CA ILE A 311 -14.07 -7.28 0.53
C ILE A 311 -13.69 -7.81 1.91
N LEU A 312 -14.65 -8.42 2.61
CA LEU A 312 -14.40 -9.11 3.87
C LEU A 312 -14.45 -10.61 3.63
N ARG A 313 -13.45 -11.34 4.15
CA ARG A 313 -13.48 -12.80 4.18
C ARG A 313 -13.97 -13.28 5.54
N ARG A 314 -15.10 -13.99 5.56
CA ARG A 314 -15.64 -14.62 6.78
C ARG A 314 -14.78 -15.83 7.21
N PRO A 315 -14.88 -16.29 8.47
CA PRO A 315 -14.13 -17.46 8.96
C PRO A 315 -14.39 -18.77 8.18
N ASP A 316 -15.55 -18.91 7.55
CA ASP A 316 -15.90 -20.03 6.66
C ASP A 316 -15.26 -19.94 5.27
N GLY A 317 -14.55 -18.84 4.98
CA GLY A 317 -13.88 -18.58 3.72
C GLY A 317 -14.71 -17.74 2.73
N THR A 318 -16.00 -17.53 2.99
CA THR A 318 -16.90 -16.76 2.12
C THR A 318 -16.45 -15.30 2.01
N MET A 319 -16.33 -14.82 0.78
CA MET A 319 -15.97 -13.44 0.48
C MET A 319 -17.21 -12.58 0.23
N ILE A 320 -17.24 -11.42 0.86
CA ILE A 320 -18.37 -10.49 0.79
C ILE A 320 -17.90 -9.13 0.32
N GLY A 321 -18.50 -8.66 -0.76
CA GLY A 321 -18.21 -7.38 -1.38
C GLY A 321 -19.12 -6.28 -0.89
N TYR A 322 -18.52 -5.17 -0.46
CA TYR A 322 -19.19 -3.94 -0.06
C TYR A 322 -18.70 -2.77 -0.90
N ASN A 323 -19.48 -1.70 -0.91
CA ASN A 323 -19.09 -0.41 -1.44
C ASN A 323 -19.29 0.64 -0.34
N MET A 324 -18.18 1.12 0.22
CA MET A 324 -18.16 2.14 1.27
C MET A 324 -17.96 3.55 0.70
N ASP A 325 -17.65 3.68 -0.60
CA ASP A 325 -17.40 4.98 -1.23
C ASP A 325 -18.67 5.84 -1.25
N TRP A 326 -19.81 5.25 -1.62
CA TRP A 326 -21.04 6.01 -1.87
C TRP A 326 -21.56 6.69 -0.59
N GLY A 327 -21.57 5.96 0.53
CA GLY A 327 -22.03 6.47 1.81
C GLY A 327 -21.13 7.59 2.31
N ALA A 328 -19.82 7.38 2.23
CA ALA A 328 -18.81 8.37 2.61
C ALA A 328 -18.89 9.65 1.76
N ALA A 329 -19.00 9.51 0.44
CA ALA A 329 -19.07 10.64 -0.49
C ALA A 329 -20.36 11.46 -0.30
N ILE A 330 -21.50 10.79 -0.19
CA ILE A 330 -22.79 11.46 0.02
C ILE A 330 -22.82 12.17 1.36
N TYR A 331 -22.32 11.54 2.42
CA TYR A 331 -22.21 12.20 3.72
C TYR A 331 -21.39 13.48 3.62
N ALA A 332 -20.22 13.43 2.98
CA ALA A 332 -19.35 14.59 2.82
C ALA A 332 -20.07 15.74 2.06
N VAL A 333 -20.77 15.42 0.96
CA VAL A 333 -21.56 16.39 0.19
C VAL A 333 -22.70 16.98 1.04
N GLU A 334 -23.44 16.14 1.78
CA GLU A 334 -24.53 16.59 2.66
C GLU A 334 -24.01 17.53 3.78
N GLN A 335 -22.81 17.28 4.33
CA GLN A 335 -22.19 18.21 5.29
C GLN A 335 -21.89 19.58 4.66
N GLY A 336 -21.33 19.61 3.44
CA GLY A 336 -21.09 20.87 2.74
C GLY A 336 -22.38 21.64 2.44
N LEU A 337 -23.45 20.94 2.09
CA LEU A 337 -24.78 21.55 1.88
C LEU A 337 -25.35 22.12 3.17
N LEU A 338 -25.20 21.43 4.29
CA LEU A 338 -25.62 21.91 5.61
C LEU A 338 -24.81 23.13 6.03
N GLU A 339 -23.49 23.16 5.81
CA GLU A 339 -22.65 24.33 6.07
C GLU A 339 -23.14 25.54 5.25
N HIS A 340 -23.36 25.33 3.95
CA HIS A 340 -23.87 26.36 3.05
C HIS A 340 -25.23 26.91 3.46
N SER A 341 -26.13 26.06 3.97
CA SER A 341 -27.49 26.44 4.37
C SER A 341 -27.61 26.92 5.83
N GLY A 342 -26.51 26.99 6.59
CA GLY A 342 -26.53 27.36 8.01
C GLY A 342 -27.18 26.29 8.90
N GLY A 343 -27.01 25.02 8.57
CA GLY A 343 -27.44 23.85 9.35
C GLY A 343 -28.88 23.42 9.14
N LYS A 344 -29.57 23.93 8.11
CA LYS A 344 -30.97 23.61 7.83
C LYS A 344 -31.08 22.60 6.68
N ALA A 345 -31.69 21.45 6.95
CA ALA A 345 -32.15 20.53 5.92
C ALA A 345 -33.63 20.78 5.63
N GLU A 346 -34.03 20.76 4.35
CA GLU A 346 -35.42 20.78 3.92
C GLU A 346 -35.82 19.39 3.41
N GLY A 347 -37.07 18.98 3.64
CA GLY A 347 -37.58 17.70 3.15
C GLY A 347 -36.98 16.48 3.87
N LYS A 348 -36.69 15.43 3.12
CA LYS A 348 -36.15 14.13 3.57
C LYS A 348 -34.62 14.15 3.79
N GLY A 349 -33.92 15.19 3.34
CA GLY A 349 -32.47 15.34 3.53
C GLY A 349 -31.86 16.46 2.69
N PRO A 350 -30.58 16.83 2.95
CA PRO A 350 -29.93 17.96 2.28
C PRO A 350 -29.90 17.85 0.74
N LEU A 351 -29.76 16.63 0.21
CA LEU A 351 -29.68 16.36 -1.23
C LEU A 351 -31.04 16.23 -1.95
N GLU A 352 -32.17 16.19 -1.24
CA GLU A 352 -33.47 16.02 -1.90
C GLU A 352 -33.77 17.21 -2.83
N GLY A 353 -34.06 16.90 -4.09
CA GLY A 353 -34.35 17.89 -5.13
C GLY A 353 -33.16 18.77 -5.55
N VAL A 354 -31.93 18.43 -5.13
CA VAL A 354 -30.70 19.11 -5.54
C VAL A 354 -30.18 18.46 -6.82
N LEU A 355 -29.74 19.27 -7.80
CA LEU A 355 -28.98 18.73 -8.95
C LEU A 355 -27.52 18.51 -8.54
N LEU A 356 -27.06 17.27 -8.64
CA LEU A 356 -25.65 16.92 -8.57
C LEU A 356 -25.09 16.82 -10.00
N VAL A 357 -24.08 17.64 -10.26
CA VAL A 357 -23.35 17.67 -11.51
C VAL A 357 -22.05 16.90 -11.32
N LEU A 358 -21.98 15.71 -11.91
CA LEU A 358 -20.91 14.76 -11.75
C LEU A 358 -19.89 14.89 -12.89
N ALA A 359 -18.64 15.20 -12.55
CA ALA A 359 -17.51 15.14 -13.48
C ALA A 359 -16.71 13.86 -13.21
N GLY A 360 -16.82 12.88 -14.09
CA GLY A 360 -16.18 11.56 -13.96
C GLY A 360 -17.19 10.47 -13.62
N ALA A 361 -17.30 9.47 -14.49
CA ALA A 361 -18.22 8.34 -14.40
C ALA A 361 -17.50 7.00 -14.10
N GLY A 362 -16.30 7.07 -13.50
CA GLY A 362 -15.55 5.91 -13.00
C GLY A 362 -16.12 5.36 -11.67
N GLY A 363 -15.37 4.52 -10.96
CA GLY A 363 -15.84 3.85 -9.74
C GLY A 363 -16.41 4.78 -8.66
N ALA A 364 -15.67 5.85 -8.29
CA ALA A 364 -16.15 6.86 -7.35
C ALA A 364 -17.37 7.62 -7.89
N GLY A 365 -17.38 7.92 -9.19
CA GLY A 365 -18.51 8.57 -9.86
C GLY A 365 -19.79 7.73 -9.84
N ARG A 366 -19.69 6.41 -10.06
CA ARG A 366 -20.83 5.48 -9.92
C ARG A 366 -21.38 5.47 -8.49
N GLY A 367 -20.51 5.50 -7.48
CA GLY A 367 -20.91 5.59 -6.07
C GLY A 367 -21.68 6.88 -5.78
N LEU A 368 -21.18 8.03 -6.23
CA LEU A 368 -21.89 9.32 -6.14
C LEU A 368 -23.23 9.29 -6.86
N ALA A 369 -23.29 8.78 -8.10
CA ALA A 369 -24.50 8.69 -8.89
C ALA A 369 -25.58 7.82 -8.23
N TYR A 370 -25.18 6.66 -7.69
CA TYR A 370 -26.06 5.81 -6.89
C TYR A 370 -26.58 6.57 -5.66
N GLY A 371 -25.69 7.20 -4.91
CA GLY A 371 -26.04 7.94 -3.71
C GLY A 371 -27.04 9.09 -3.95
N VAL A 372 -26.89 9.82 -5.06
CA VAL A 372 -27.84 10.89 -5.46
C VAL A 372 -29.24 10.33 -5.69
N LYS A 373 -29.34 9.21 -6.42
CA LYS A 373 -30.61 8.53 -6.66
C LYS A 373 -31.27 8.11 -5.35
N GLU A 374 -30.52 7.49 -4.45
CA GLU A 374 -31.04 7.04 -3.15
C GLU A 374 -31.52 8.21 -2.26
N LYS A 375 -30.90 9.39 -2.40
CA LYS A 375 -31.28 10.61 -1.66
C LYS A 375 -32.36 11.45 -2.35
N GLY A 376 -32.84 11.05 -3.53
CA GLY A 376 -33.86 11.78 -4.28
C GLY A 376 -33.36 13.08 -4.91
N GLY A 377 -32.06 13.16 -5.23
CA GLY A 377 -31.49 14.25 -6.02
C GLY A 377 -31.64 14.00 -7.52
N TYR A 378 -31.30 15.02 -8.31
CA TYR A 378 -31.18 14.94 -9.76
C TYR A 378 -29.71 14.74 -10.15
N LEU A 379 -29.45 14.05 -11.26
CA LEU A 379 -28.10 13.72 -11.70
C LEU A 379 -27.83 14.22 -13.11
N LEU A 380 -26.71 14.93 -13.30
CA LEU A 380 -26.16 15.29 -14.61
C LEU A 380 -24.72 14.78 -14.69
N VAL A 381 -24.42 13.92 -15.65
CA VAL A 381 -23.13 13.22 -15.76
C VAL A 381 -22.32 13.76 -16.93
N ALA A 382 -21.04 14.03 -16.69
CA ALA A 382 -20.05 14.35 -17.71
C ALA A 382 -18.81 13.46 -17.54
N ASP A 383 -18.33 12.90 -18.64
CA ASP A 383 -17.06 12.18 -18.70
C ASP A 383 -16.43 12.42 -20.09
N LEU A 384 -15.09 12.25 -20.18
CA LEU A 384 -14.39 12.23 -21.47
C LEU A 384 -14.85 11.05 -22.33
N ASP A 385 -15.24 9.95 -21.68
CA ASP A 385 -15.87 8.80 -22.30
C ASP A 385 -17.40 8.95 -22.24
N LEU A 386 -17.99 9.36 -23.36
CA LEU A 386 -19.43 9.60 -23.47
C LEU A 386 -20.26 8.34 -23.23
N ASP A 387 -19.77 7.17 -23.66
CA ASP A 387 -20.47 5.91 -23.47
C ASP A 387 -20.55 5.57 -21.99
N ARG A 388 -19.45 5.78 -21.26
CA ARG A 388 -19.41 5.62 -19.80
C ARG A 388 -20.36 6.60 -19.09
N ALA A 389 -20.41 7.86 -19.52
CA ALA A 389 -21.36 8.84 -18.95
C ALA A 389 -22.82 8.42 -19.19
N GLN A 390 -23.13 7.94 -20.41
CA GLN A 390 -24.47 7.47 -20.77
C GLN A 390 -24.87 6.23 -19.98
N GLU A 391 -23.96 5.29 -19.76
CA GLU A 391 -24.19 4.11 -18.95
C GLU A 391 -24.59 4.49 -17.51
N VAL A 392 -23.82 5.36 -16.87
CA VAL A 392 -24.09 5.83 -15.50
C VAL A 392 -25.40 6.59 -15.43
N ALA A 393 -25.64 7.53 -16.34
CA ALA A 393 -26.89 8.30 -16.39
C ALA A 393 -28.12 7.40 -16.56
N THR A 394 -28.05 6.41 -17.46
CA THR A 394 -29.14 5.45 -17.69
C THR A 394 -29.39 4.58 -16.46
N THR A 395 -28.32 4.12 -15.81
CA THR A 395 -28.39 3.21 -14.66
C THR A 395 -29.02 3.88 -13.44
N PHE A 396 -28.67 5.15 -13.18
CA PHE A 396 -29.09 5.87 -11.98
C PHE A 396 -30.19 6.90 -12.19
N GLY A 397 -30.69 7.06 -13.43
CA GLY A 397 -31.80 7.96 -13.74
C GLY A 397 -31.38 9.43 -13.80
N GLY A 398 -30.34 9.72 -14.58
CA GLY A 398 -29.83 11.07 -14.83
C GLY A 398 -29.74 11.42 -16.30
N ASP A 399 -29.24 12.63 -16.56
CA ASP A 399 -28.96 13.15 -17.89
C ASP A 399 -27.44 13.19 -18.16
N VAL A 400 -27.06 13.34 -19.44
CA VAL A 400 -25.67 13.45 -19.87
C VAL A 400 -25.39 14.86 -20.42
N THR A 401 -24.20 15.38 -20.14
CA THR A 401 -23.64 16.58 -20.77
C THR A 401 -22.18 16.36 -21.15
N SER A 402 -21.68 17.15 -22.09
CA SER A 402 -20.25 17.11 -22.44
C SER A 402 -19.39 17.85 -21.41
N VAL A 403 -18.13 17.43 -21.25
CA VAL A 403 -17.15 18.13 -20.40
C VAL A 403 -17.00 19.60 -20.81
N LYS A 404 -17.10 19.91 -22.11
CA LYS A 404 -17.02 21.29 -22.62
C LYS A 404 -18.21 22.15 -22.16
N GLU A 405 -19.42 21.59 -22.18
CA GLU A 405 -20.62 22.29 -21.72
C GLU A 405 -20.62 22.50 -20.20
N LEU A 406 -20.01 21.57 -19.45
CA LEU A 406 -19.87 21.67 -18.01
C LEU A 406 -18.89 22.76 -17.57
N THR A 407 -17.81 22.95 -18.32
CA THR A 407 -16.63 23.71 -17.86
C THR A 407 -16.55 25.15 -18.40
N ALA A 408 -17.41 25.51 -19.35
CA ALA A 408 -17.49 26.85 -19.94
C ALA A 408 -18.63 27.69 -19.33
N PRO A 409 -18.39 28.91 -18.82
CA PRO A 409 -19.40 29.73 -18.12
C PRO A 409 -20.73 29.91 -18.88
N ASP A 410 -20.67 30.34 -20.15
CA ASP A 410 -21.86 30.63 -20.97
C ASP A 410 -22.63 29.36 -21.34
N ALA A 411 -21.93 28.23 -21.53
CA ALA A 411 -22.53 26.95 -21.84
C ALA A 411 -23.22 26.37 -20.60
N PHE A 412 -22.60 26.54 -19.43
CA PHE A 412 -23.10 26.01 -18.17
C PHE A 412 -24.41 26.68 -17.75
N GLU A 413 -24.53 28.01 -17.84
CA GLU A 413 -25.79 28.69 -17.50
C GLU A 413 -26.96 28.22 -18.39
N LYS A 414 -26.69 27.99 -19.69
CA LYS A 414 -27.67 27.46 -20.63
C LYS A 414 -28.05 26.01 -20.32
N THR A 415 -27.07 25.17 -19.98
CA THR A 415 -27.26 23.78 -19.55
C THR A 415 -28.06 23.71 -18.26
N LEU A 416 -27.73 24.53 -17.26
CA LEU A 416 -28.51 24.64 -16.03
C LEU A 416 -29.92 25.16 -16.31
N LYS A 417 -30.14 26.16 -17.16
CA LYS A 417 -31.52 26.56 -17.51
C LYS A 417 -32.31 25.42 -18.14
N LYS A 418 -31.67 24.58 -18.96
CA LYS A 418 -32.29 23.40 -19.59
C LYS A 418 -32.67 22.33 -18.56
N PHE A 419 -31.78 22.00 -17.63
CA PHE A 419 -31.97 20.88 -16.69
C PHE A 419 -32.50 21.30 -15.30
N CYS A 420 -32.24 22.53 -14.89
CA CYS A 420 -32.56 23.12 -13.58
C CYS A 420 -33.60 24.25 -13.64
N GLY A 421 -34.15 24.62 -14.80
CA GLY A 421 -35.06 25.76 -14.93
C GLY A 421 -36.28 25.72 -13.98
N HIS A 422 -36.58 24.56 -13.41
CA HIS A 422 -37.66 24.30 -12.47
C HIS A 422 -37.18 24.02 -11.03
N LEU A 423 -35.86 23.98 -10.78
CA LEU A 423 -35.27 23.65 -9.49
C LEU A 423 -35.10 24.89 -8.62
N LYS A 424 -35.37 24.74 -7.33
CA LYS A 424 -35.31 25.83 -6.34
C LYS A 424 -33.95 25.98 -5.66
N LYS A 425 -33.07 24.98 -5.79
CA LYS A 425 -31.78 24.90 -5.11
C LYS A 425 -30.64 25.01 -6.14
N ALA A 426 -29.56 25.70 -5.76
CA ALA A 426 -28.36 25.76 -6.59
C ALA A 426 -27.67 24.38 -6.67
N PRO A 427 -27.11 24.00 -7.83
CA PRO A 427 -26.50 22.70 -8.03
C PRO A 427 -25.24 22.49 -7.20
N VAL A 428 -24.85 21.23 -7.05
CA VAL A 428 -23.58 20.79 -6.44
C VAL A 428 -22.68 20.23 -7.53
N LEU A 429 -21.43 20.67 -7.58
CA LEU A 429 -20.42 20.03 -8.41
C LEU A 429 -19.78 18.89 -7.61
N CYS A 430 -19.71 17.70 -8.20
CA CYS A 430 -18.91 16.59 -7.68
C CYS A 430 -17.86 16.19 -8.70
N HIS A 431 -16.61 16.48 -8.38
CA HIS A 431 -15.46 16.10 -9.17
C HIS A 431 -14.94 14.73 -8.72
N ALA A 432 -15.00 13.74 -9.61
CA ALA A 432 -14.62 12.35 -9.39
C ALA A 432 -13.61 11.85 -10.44
N THR A 433 -12.85 12.76 -11.06
CA THR A 433 -11.76 12.41 -11.98
C THR A 433 -10.39 12.51 -11.27
N PRO A 434 -9.31 11.93 -11.83
CA PRO A 434 -7.96 12.11 -11.29
C PRO A 434 -7.35 13.51 -11.50
N VAL A 435 -8.03 14.45 -12.17
CA VAL A 435 -7.49 15.77 -12.50
C VAL A 435 -7.20 16.56 -11.22
N GLY A 436 -5.99 17.10 -11.07
CA GLY A 436 -5.58 17.82 -9.86
C GLY A 436 -4.94 16.93 -8.79
N MET A 437 -4.93 15.61 -8.98
CA MET A 437 -4.21 14.67 -8.12
C MET A 437 -2.69 14.75 -8.36
N LYS A 438 -1.89 14.53 -7.32
CA LYS A 438 -0.42 14.45 -7.42
C LYS A 438 0.00 13.42 -8.48
N PRO A 439 0.97 13.74 -9.38
CA PRO A 439 1.83 14.92 -9.41
C PRO A 439 1.26 16.15 -10.13
N HIS A 440 0.04 16.08 -10.67
CA HIS A 440 -0.56 17.12 -11.52
C HIS A 440 -1.39 18.13 -10.73
N VAL A 441 -0.83 18.65 -9.64
CA VAL A 441 -1.53 19.49 -8.64
C VAL A 441 -2.04 20.83 -9.18
N ASP A 442 -1.47 21.31 -10.28
CA ASP A 442 -1.85 22.58 -10.94
C ASP A 442 -2.98 22.42 -11.99
N ARG A 443 -3.49 21.20 -12.17
CA ARG A 443 -4.59 20.92 -13.09
C ARG A 443 -5.95 21.10 -12.40
N THR A 444 -6.93 21.53 -13.18
CA THR A 444 -8.34 21.68 -12.80
C THR A 444 -9.18 21.42 -14.04
N ILE A 445 -10.43 21.01 -13.85
CA ILE A 445 -11.38 20.80 -14.95
C ILE A 445 -11.98 22.13 -15.46
N PHE A 446 -11.91 23.22 -14.70
CA PHE A 446 -12.43 24.53 -15.10
C PHE A 446 -11.29 25.44 -15.59
N ALA A 447 -11.42 25.97 -16.81
CA ALA A 447 -10.47 26.97 -17.32
C ALA A 447 -10.74 28.37 -16.74
N ASP A 448 -12.01 28.65 -16.40
CA ASP A 448 -12.45 29.92 -15.82
C ASP A 448 -13.15 29.67 -14.47
N VAL A 449 -12.59 30.23 -13.40
CA VAL A 449 -13.13 30.13 -12.04
C VAL A 449 -14.54 30.70 -11.92
N SER A 450 -14.95 31.65 -12.76
CA SER A 450 -16.30 32.23 -12.65
C SER A 450 -17.40 31.22 -12.94
N ALA A 451 -17.11 30.14 -13.68
CA ALA A 451 -18.05 29.03 -13.90
C ALA A 451 -18.49 28.37 -12.59
N LEU A 452 -17.64 28.42 -11.55
CA LEU A 452 -17.93 27.81 -10.26
C LEU A 452 -18.97 28.59 -9.44
N LYS A 453 -19.24 29.87 -9.76
CA LYS A 453 -20.25 30.69 -9.05
C LYS A 453 -21.67 30.14 -9.13
N GLY A 454 -21.94 29.28 -10.11
CA GLY A 454 -23.25 28.64 -10.27
C GLY A 454 -23.52 27.51 -9.27
N TYR A 455 -22.53 27.09 -8.48
CA TYR A 455 -22.67 25.99 -7.52
C TYR A 455 -22.80 26.48 -6.09
N SER A 456 -23.63 25.79 -5.30
CA SER A 456 -23.67 25.98 -3.84
C SER A 456 -22.46 25.34 -3.15
N VAL A 457 -22.10 24.14 -3.61
CA VAL A 457 -21.02 23.31 -3.06
C VAL A 457 -20.19 22.72 -4.20
N VAL A 458 -18.86 22.71 -4.02
CA VAL A 458 -17.91 21.98 -4.84
C VAL A 458 -17.27 20.88 -4.01
N PHE A 459 -17.61 19.63 -4.32
CA PHE A 459 -16.96 18.45 -3.78
C PHE A 459 -15.88 17.94 -4.75
N ASP A 460 -14.70 17.63 -4.21
CA ASP A 460 -13.58 17.08 -4.99
C ASP A 460 -13.11 15.78 -4.35
N ALA A 461 -13.31 14.64 -5.01
CA ALA A 461 -12.91 13.32 -4.50
C ALA A 461 -11.38 13.15 -4.44
N VAL A 462 -10.60 14.01 -5.10
CA VAL A 462 -9.14 14.01 -4.97
C VAL A 462 -8.76 14.47 -3.56
N TYR A 463 -8.04 13.62 -2.84
CA TYR A 463 -7.59 13.88 -1.47
C TYR A 463 -6.08 14.16 -1.35
N ASN A 464 -5.31 14.00 -2.44
CA ASN A 464 -3.87 14.23 -2.48
C ASN A 464 -3.50 15.07 -3.72
N PRO A 465 -3.25 16.38 -3.57
CA PRO A 465 -2.93 17.11 -2.34
C PRO A 465 -4.14 17.34 -1.41
N ALA A 466 -3.90 17.77 -0.16
CA ALA A 466 -4.95 18.02 0.82
C ALA A 466 -5.96 19.10 0.35
N GLU A 467 -5.46 20.08 -0.41
CA GLU A 467 -6.27 21.09 -1.08
C GLU A 467 -5.89 21.17 -2.57
N THR A 468 -6.84 20.85 -3.45
CA THR A 468 -6.63 20.89 -4.91
C THR A 468 -6.74 22.31 -5.47
N ARG A 469 -6.25 22.52 -6.70
CA ARG A 469 -6.47 23.78 -7.41
C ARG A 469 -7.96 24.12 -7.54
N LEU A 470 -8.80 23.12 -7.83
CA LEU A 470 -10.26 23.29 -7.91
C LEU A 470 -10.84 23.86 -6.61
N GLN A 471 -10.43 23.29 -5.46
CA GLN A 471 -10.88 23.77 -4.16
C GLN A 471 -10.39 25.20 -3.87
N ARG A 472 -9.11 25.51 -4.13
CA ARG A 472 -8.58 26.87 -3.94
C ARG A 472 -9.34 27.90 -4.77
N GLU A 473 -9.58 27.60 -6.05
CA GLU A 473 -10.32 28.47 -6.96
C GLU A 473 -11.76 28.67 -6.51
N ALA A 474 -12.48 27.61 -6.13
CA ALA A 474 -13.84 27.70 -5.58
C ALA A 474 -13.91 28.56 -4.30
N LYS A 475 -12.99 28.36 -3.35
CA LYS A 475 -12.93 29.17 -2.12
C LYS A 475 -12.66 30.65 -2.40
N SER A 476 -11.81 30.96 -3.39
CA SER A 476 -11.43 32.34 -3.74
C SER A 476 -12.61 33.21 -4.18
N ILE A 477 -13.70 32.59 -4.63
CA ILE A 477 -14.94 33.26 -5.04
C ILE A 477 -16.11 33.00 -4.08
N GLY A 478 -15.84 32.45 -2.88
CA GLY A 478 -16.82 32.26 -1.82
C GLY A 478 -17.72 31.03 -1.95
N VAL A 479 -17.37 30.05 -2.79
CA VAL A 479 -18.12 28.79 -2.92
C VAL A 479 -17.70 27.82 -1.82
N THR A 480 -18.67 27.17 -1.17
CA THR A 480 -18.40 26.15 -0.15
C THR A 480 -17.71 24.95 -0.80
N THR A 481 -16.63 24.46 -0.19
CA THR A 481 -15.87 23.33 -0.74
C THR A 481 -15.80 22.17 0.24
N VAL A 482 -15.92 20.95 -0.27
CA VAL A 482 -15.74 19.72 0.50
C VAL A 482 -14.56 18.95 -0.08
N SER A 483 -13.57 18.66 0.76
CA SER A 483 -12.35 17.94 0.38
C SER A 483 -12.59 16.44 0.33
N GLY A 484 -11.92 15.76 -0.60
CA GLY A 484 -11.88 14.30 -0.71
C GLY A 484 -11.23 13.64 0.51
N VAL A 485 -10.48 14.41 1.31
CA VAL A 485 -9.97 13.98 2.63
C VAL A 485 -11.12 13.53 3.54
N GLU A 486 -12.24 14.24 3.53
CA GLU A 486 -13.41 13.92 4.38
C GLU A 486 -14.10 12.63 3.92
N MET A 487 -14.23 12.45 2.61
CA MET A 487 -14.72 11.19 2.04
C MET A 487 -13.78 10.03 2.39
N PHE A 488 -12.47 10.20 2.18
CA PHE A 488 -11.50 9.13 2.39
C PHE A 488 -11.40 8.70 3.86
N LEU A 489 -11.40 9.66 4.80
CA LEU A 489 -11.39 9.33 6.23
C LEU A 489 -12.62 8.55 6.65
N ARG A 490 -13.80 8.95 6.16
CA ARG A 490 -15.05 8.27 6.49
C ARG A 490 -15.11 6.86 5.90
N GLU A 491 -14.73 6.71 4.63
CA GLU A 491 -14.59 5.40 3.99
C GLU A 491 -13.62 4.51 4.79
N ALA A 492 -12.46 5.05 5.18
CA ALA A 492 -11.45 4.30 5.93
C ALA A 492 -11.93 3.88 7.32
N ASP A 493 -12.68 4.74 8.02
CA ASP A 493 -13.27 4.42 9.33
C ASP A 493 -14.31 3.30 9.22
N GLU A 494 -15.25 3.41 8.27
CA GLU A 494 -16.29 2.41 8.05
C GLU A 494 -15.68 1.04 7.64
N GLN A 495 -14.65 1.06 6.79
CA GLN A 495 -13.91 -0.16 6.43
C GLN A 495 -13.08 -0.73 7.59
N PHE A 496 -12.48 0.13 8.43
CA PHE A 496 -11.73 -0.33 9.61
C PHE A 496 -12.66 -1.08 10.57
N GLU A 497 -13.85 -0.54 10.83
CA GLU A 497 -14.85 -1.18 11.67
C GLU A 497 -15.28 -2.53 11.07
N LEU A 498 -15.52 -2.59 9.76
CA LEU A 498 -15.82 -3.84 9.05
C LEU A 498 -14.70 -4.89 9.24
N PHE A 499 -13.45 -4.52 8.96
CA PHE A 499 -12.30 -5.42 9.00
C PHE A 499 -11.96 -5.92 10.40
N THR A 500 -12.20 -5.10 11.42
CA THR A 500 -11.91 -5.43 12.82
C THR A 500 -13.05 -6.13 13.53
N GLY A 501 -14.19 -6.35 12.86
CA GLY A 501 -15.36 -7.00 13.45
C GLY A 501 -16.14 -6.09 14.41
N GLY A 502 -16.20 -4.79 14.09
CA GLY A 502 -16.99 -3.79 14.81
C GLY A 502 -16.22 -3.00 15.87
N ILE A 503 -14.89 -3.03 15.89
CA ILE A 503 -14.10 -2.16 16.77
C ILE A 503 -14.19 -0.72 16.23
N PRO A 504 -14.70 0.26 16.99
CA PRO A 504 -14.87 1.63 16.50
C PRO A 504 -13.55 2.21 16.00
N ALA A 505 -13.56 2.85 14.83
CA ALA A 505 -12.37 3.44 14.25
C ALA A 505 -11.80 4.55 15.14
N PRO A 506 -10.47 4.67 15.28
CA PRO A 506 -9.84 5.82 15.94
C PRO A 506 -9.78 7.01 14.98
N SER A 507 -10.93 7.61 14.65
CA SER A 507 -11.06 8.65 13.62
C SER A 507 -10.07 9.82 13.75
N GLN A 508 -9.78 10.25 14.99
CA GLN A 508 -8.80 11.31 15.21
C GLN A 508 -7.37 10.87 14.83
N VAL A 509 -6.98 9.64 15.16
CA VAL A 509 -5.68 9.08 14.77
C VAL A 509 -5.59 8.97 13.25
N HIS A 510 -6.64 8.47 12.60
CA HIS A 510 -6.69 8.38 11.13
C HIS A 510 -6.54 9.76 10.48
N ARG A 511 -7.25 10.78 10.99
CA ARG A 511 -7.14 12.16 10.52
C ARG A 511 -5.72 12.73 10.69
N ASP A 512 -5.16 12.63 11.89
CA ASP A 512 -3.84 13.19 12.19
C ASP A 512 -2.74 12.54 11.33
N VAL A 513 -2.80 11.21 11.18
CA VAL A 513 -1.87 10.44 10.34
C VAL A 513 -2.03 10.82 8.87
N LEU A 514 -3.26 10.92 8.37
CA LEU A 514 -3.48 11.29 6.98
C LEU A 514 -2.93 12.69 6.68
N LEU A 515 -3.35 13.70 7.45
CA LEU A 515 -2.97 15.09 7.21
C LEU A 515 -1.45 15.32 7.29
N LYS A 516 -0.76 14.62 8.20
CA LYS A 516 0.72 14.67 8.29
C LYS A 516 1.42 14.13 7.03
N ASN A 517 0.76 13.28 6.26
CA ASN A 517 1.34 12.56 5.12
C ASN A 517 0.79 13.00 3.75
N LEU A 518 -0.06 14.02 3.71
CA LEU A 518 -0.49 14.66 2.47
C LEU A 518 0.46 15.80 2.11
N SER A 519 0.67 16.02 0.81
CA SER A 519 1.35 17.24 0.38
C SER A 519 0.43 18.45 0.62
N ALA A 520 1.04 19.55 1.06
CA ALA A 520 0.42 20.87 1.13
C ALA A 520 -0.12 21.32 -0.22
#